data_AF-A0A842NJ43-F1
#
_entry.id   AF-A0A842NJ43-F1
#
_cell.length_a   1.000
_cell.length_b   1.000
_cell.length_c   1.000
_cell.angle_alpha   90.00
_cell.angle_beta   90.00
_cell.angle_gamma   90.00
#
_symmetry.space_group_name_H-M   'P 1'
#
loop_
_entity.id
_entity.type
_entity.pdbx_description
1 polymer ?
#
loop_
_entity_poly.entity_id
_entity_poly.type
_entity_poly.pdbx_seq_one_letter_code
_entity_poly.pdbx_strand_id
1 'polypeptide(L)'
;PAYAVGLEPILVTIEPSADGTFGKSFHRHSDTIPPSSAKYYFADIITSMGSTAVYTELEKSKEEGRMSDLTRATRTALNLYALKNPMVQMNVGREDTYLSLGLFSEENRVEIEAEIDKIKNAALKIAQEIVRHYEDEISTFTNDHLIKNEIMVRSEIIDVMKEMGVKPGKYYEQMCKSLGELGYPV
;
A
#
# COMPACT_ATOMS: atom_id res chain seq x y z
N PRO A 1 -11.96 18.32 -2.22
CA PRO A 1 -11.58 18.01 -0.82
C PRO A 1 -10.32 17.13 -0.80
N ALA A 2 -9.42 17.31 0.16
CA ALA A 2 -8.04 16.82 0.12
C ALA A 2 -7.83 15.28 -0.03
N TYR A 3 -8.90 14.48 -0.04
CA TYR A 3 -8.95 13.07 -0.49
C TYR A 3 -8.96 12.90 -2.03
N ALA A 4 -8.89 13.99 -2.78
CA ALA A 4 -9.10 14.02 -4.24
C ALA A 4 -7.97 13.38 -5.08
N VAL A 5 -6.97 12.74 -4.45
CA VAL A 5 -5.80 12.20 -5.17
C VAL A 5 -5.15 10.98 -4.49
N GLY A 6 -5.81 10.33 -3.52
CA GLY A 6 -5.23 9.19 -2.82
C GLY A 6 -6.23 8.23 -2.18
N LEU A 7 -5.70 7.25 -1.44
CA LEU A 7 -6.46 6.26 -0.68
C LEU A 7 -7.11 6.90 0.55
N GLU A 8 -8.43 6.77 0.66
CA GLU A 8 -9.23 7.30 1.74
C GLU A 8 -9.66 6.16 2.69
N PRO A 9 -9.47 6.32 4.02
CA PRO A 9 -9.87 5.29 4.97
C PRO A 9 -11.40 5.14 5.02
N ILE A 10 -11.85 3.89 5.11
CA ILE A 10 -13.25 3.51 5.33
C ILE A 10 -13.43 3.05 6.78
N LEU A 11 -12.53 2.19 7.24
CA LEU A 11 -12.58 1.51 8.53
C LEU A 11 -11.18 1.10 8.95
N VAL A 12 -10.86 1.23 10.24
CA VAL A 12 -9.72 0.55 10.88
C VAL A 12 -10.26 -0.19 12.09
N THR A 13 -9.94 -1.48 12.21
CA THR A 13 -10.32 -2.31 13.35
C THR A 13 -9.14 -3.15 13.82
N ILE A 14 -9.06 -3.37 15.12
CA ILE A 14 -8.15 -4.32 15.79
C ILE A 14 -8.90 -5.49 16.41
N GLU A 15 -10.19 -5.64 16.12
CA GLU A 15 -10.96 -6.81 16.54
C GLU A 15 -10.50 -8.06 15.76
N PRO A 16 -10.16 -9.16 16.46
CA PRO A 16 -9.88 -10.43 15.80
C PRO A 16 -11.06 -10.89 14.95
N SER A 17 -10.79 -11.25 13.71
CA SER A 17 -11.77 -11.79 12.77
C SER A 17 -11.70 -13.31 12.69
N ALA A 18 -12.79 -13.94 12.25
CA ALA A 18 -12.92 -15.40 12.13
C ALA A 18 -11.91 -16.03 11.12
N ASP A 19 -11.34 -15.23 10.22
CA ASP A 19 -10.29 -15.64 9.28
C ASP A 19 -8.87 -15.56 9.89
N GLY A 20 -8.77 -15.33 11.20
CA GLY A 20 -7.50 -15.34 11.93
C GLY A 20 -6.71 -14.03 11.86
N THR A 21 -7.25 -12.97 11.24
CA THR A 21 -6.60 -11.66 11.25
C THR A 21 -6.86 -10.93 12.58
N PHE A 22 -5.84 -10.28 13.13
CA PHE A 22 -5.92 -9.51 14.38
C PHE A 22 -6.26 -8.03 14.19
N GLY A 23 -6.53 -7.61 12.96
CA GLY A 23 -6.91 -6.27 12.61
C GLY A 23 -7.01 -6.09 11.10
N LYS A 24 -7.80 -5.11 10.67
CA LYS A 24 -8.03 -4.81 9.25
C LYS A 24 -8.10 -3.31 9.06
N SER A 25 -7.50 -2.85 7.95
CA SER A 25 -7.73 -1.51 7.44
C SER A 25 -8.41 -1.60 6.07
N PHE A 26 -9.47 -0.83 5.91
CA PHE A 26 -10.21 -0.70 4.66
C PHE A 26 -10.03 0.72 4.14
N HIS A 27 -9.79 0.81 2.84
CA HIS A 27 -9.63 2.09 2.15
C HIS A 27 -10.31 2.01 0.78
N ARG A 28 -10.69 3.18 0.27
CA ARG A 28 -11.14 3.36 -1.12
C ARG A 28 -10.19 4.29 -1.85
N HIS A 29 -10.02 4.06 -3.14
CA HIS A 29 -9.35 5.03 -4.00
C HIS A 29 -10.22 6.26 -4.21
N SER A 30 -9.56 7.37 -4.53
CA SER A 30 -10.25 8.58 -4.98
C SER A 30 -10.96 8.32 -6.30
N ASP A 31 -12.19 8.82 -6.45
CA ASP A 31 -12.96 8.71 -7.70
C ASP A 31 -12.27 9.38 -8.91
N THR A 32 -11.27 10.22 -8.64
CA THR A 32 -10.46 10.92 -9.65
C THR A 32 -9.31 10.09 -10.21
N ILE A 33 -8.96 8.97 -9.57
CA ILE A 33 -7.87 8.08 -10.00
C ILE A 33 -8.48 6.84 -10.67
N PRO A 34 -8.28 6.66 -11.99
CA PRO A 34 -8.82 5.50 -12.69
C PRO A 34 -8.27 4.17 -12.11
N PRO A 35 -9.11 3.15 -11.86
CA PRO A 35 -8.69 1.85 -11.32
C PRO A 35 -7.66 1.08 -12.15
N SER A 36 -7.46 1.48 -13.41
CA SER A 36 -6.47 0.90 -14.33
C SER A 36 -5.19 1.72 -14.47
N SER A 37 -5.05 2.82 -13.71
CA SER A 37 -3.91 3.73 -13.83
C SER A 37 -2.69 3.27 -13.02
N ALA A 38 -1.50 3.69 -13.45
CA ALA A 38 -0.28 3.44 -12.69
C ALA A 38 -0.31 4.05 -11.28
N LYS A 39 -0.95 5.23 -11.14
CA LYS A 39 -1.19 5.89 -9.85
C LYS A 39 -2.00 5.02 -8.89
N TYR A 40 -3.04 4.37 -9.39
CA TYR A 40 -3.88 3.47 -8.60
C TYR A 40 -3.04 2.34 -7.98
N TYR A 41 -2.33 1.61 -8.84
CA TYR A 41 -1.53 0.47 -8.38
C TYR A 41 -0.39 0.91 -7.45
N PHE A 42 0.29 2.01 -7.75
CA PHE A 42 1.41 2.45 -6.93
C PHE A 42 0.98 2.98 -5.56
N ALA A 43 -0.16 3.66 -5.46
CA ALA A 43 -0.74 4.04 -4.18
C ALA A 43 -1.08 2.83 -3.31
N ASP A 44 -1.67 1.78 -3.90
CA ASP A 44 -1.96 0.52 -3.20
C ASP A 44 -0.68 -0.19 -2.72
N ILE A 45 0.40 -0.15 -3.51
CA ILE A 45 1.68 -0.72 -3.12
C ILE A 45 2.26 0.07 -1.94
N ILE A 46 2.24 1.41 -1.98
CA ILE A 46 2.72 2.25 -0.85
C ILE A 46 1.94 1.92 0.43
N THR A 47 0.61 1.83 0.35
CA THR A 47 -0.21 1.49 1.52
C THR A 47 0.08 0.08 2.04
N SER A 48 0.27 -0.90 1.16
CA SER A 48 0.63 -2.27 1.56
C SER A 48 2.04 -2.31 2.17
N MET A 49 2.99 -1.49 1.70
CA MET A 49 4.31 -1.38 2.32
C MET A 49 4.30 -0.64 3.67
N GLY A 50 3.18 -0.04 4.09
CA GLY A 50 3.05 0.69 5.35
C GLY A 50 3.35 -0.15 6.59
N SER A 51 2.87 -1.40 6.64
CA SER A 51 3.18 -2.30 7.78
C SER A 51 4.65 -2.70 7.82
N THR A 52 5.31 -2.78 6.66
CA THR A 52 6.76 -2.98 6.55
C THR A 52 7.52 -1.75 7.01
N ALA A 53 7.08 -0.54 6.64
CA ALA A 53 7.68 0.70 7.12
C ALA A 53 7.56 0.85 8.64
N VAL A 54 6.41 0.55 9.24
CA VAL A 54 6.25 0.54 10.71
C VAL A 54 7.18 -0.47 11.38
N TYR A 55 7.35 -1.66 10.79
CA TYR A 55 8.30 -2.65 11.29
C TYR A 55 9.75 -2.14 11.28
N THR A 56 10.19 -1.52 10.17
CA THR A 56 11.58 -1.10 10.02
C THR A 56 11.90 0.19 10.76
N GLU A 57 10.98 1.15 10.79
CA GLU A 57 11.25 2.48 11.37
C GLU A 57 10.93 2.54 12.86
N LEU A 58 9.88 1.84 13.32
CA LEU A 58 9.41 1.94 14.71
C LEU A 58 9.70 0.69 15.54
N GLU A 59 10.16 -0.41 14.92
CA GLU A 59 10.35 -1.72 15.56
C GLU A 59 9.08 -2.25 16.29
N LYS A 60 7.89 -1.76 15.88
CA LYS A 60 6.60 -2.00 16.55
C LYS A 60 5.68 -2.98 15.81
N SER A 61 6.24 -3.94 15.06
CA SER A 61 5.46 -4.95 14.34
C SER A 61 6.17 -6.30 14.34
N LYS A 62 5.43 -7.39 14.05
CA LYS A 62 6.00 -8.74 13.89
C LYS A 62 6.09 -9.09 12.41
N GLU A 63 7.04 -9.96 12.07
CA GLU A 63 7.26 -10.36 10.69
C GLU A 63 6.01 -11.03 10.08
N GLU A 64 5.37 -11.93 10.82
CA GLU A 64 4.21 -12.69 10.38
C GLU A 64 2.97 -11.81 10.14
N GLY A 65 2.84 -10.72 10.89
CA GLY A 65 1.72 -9.77 10.79
C GLY A 65 1.68 -9.00 9.47
N ARG A 66 2.77 -9.03 8.68
CA ARG A 66 2.93 -8.27 7.42
C ARG A 66 2.77 -9.14 6.17
N MET A 67 2.68 -10.46 6.31
CA MET A 67 2.75 -11.38 5.17
C MET A 67 1.65 -11.11 4.13
N SER A 68 0.42 -10.87 4.59
CA SER A 68 -0.70 -10.53 3.70
C SER A 68 -0.43 -9.25 2.90
N ASP A 69 0.13 -8.23 3.55
CA ASP A 69 0.46 -6.96 2.91
C ASP A 69 1.60 -7.11 1.90
N LEU A 70 2.63 -7.90 2.23
CA LEU A 70 3.74 -8.19 1.31
C LEU A 70 3.25 -8.96 0.08
N THR A 71 2.36 -9.95 0.26
CA THR A 71 1.73 -10.66 -0.85
C THR A 71 0.88 -9.72 -1.71
N ARG A 72 0.08 -8.85 -1.08
CA ARG A 72 -0.72 -7.85 -1.78
C ARG A 72 0.16 -6.85 -2.55
N ALA A 73 1.24 -6.37 -1.94
CA ALA A 73 2.19 -5.45 -2.57
C ALA A 73 2.83 -6.09 -3.81
N THR A 74 3.29 -7.35 -3.71
CA THR A 74 3.86 -8.11 -4.83
C THR A 74 2.85 -8.30 -5.96
N ARG A 75 1.62 -8.74 -5.65
CA ARG A 75 0.57 -8.91 -6.67
C ARG A 75 0.21 -7.59 -7.36
N THR A 76 0.15 -6.50 -6.60
CA THR A 76 -0.18 -5.18 -7.14
C THR A 76 0.97 -4.61 -7.97
N ALA A 77 2.23 -4.85 -7.58
CA ALA A 77 3.41 -4.50 -8.36
C ALA A 77 3.47 -5.26 -9.70
N LEU A 78 3.05 -6.53 -9.71
CA LEU A 78 2.92 -7.30 -10.96
C LEU A 78 1.87 -6.68 -11.90
N ASN A 79 0.72 -6.24 -11.37
CA ASN A 79 -0.28 -5.53 -12.17
C ASN A 79 0.23 -4.20 -12.71
N LEU A 80 1.01 -3.46 -11.92
CA LEU A 80 1.66 -2.23 -12.37
C LEU A 80 2.65 -2.53 -13.51
N TYR A 81 3.52 -3.54 -13.35
CA TYR A 81 4.47 -3.96 -14.37
C TYR A 81 3.77 -4.39 -15.68
N ALA A 82 2.63 -5.07 -15.58
CA ALA A 82 1.84 -5.48 -16.73
C ALA A 82 1.30 -4.30 -17.57
N LEU A 83 1.21 -3.08 -17.02
CA LEU A 83 0.85 -1.89 -17.82
C LEU A 83 1.89 -1.59 -18.91
N LYS A 84 3.17 -1.93 -18.68
CA LYS A 84 4.23 -1.82 -19.69
C LYS A 84 4.41 -3.11 -20.47
N ASN A 85 4.09 -4.25 -19.86
CA ASN A 85 4.30 -5.58 -20.41
C ASN A 85 3.01 -6.42 -20.37
N PRO A 86 2.01 -6.13 -21.23
CA PRO A 86 0.68 -6.75 -21.15
C PRO A 86 0.66 -8.28 -21.29
N MET A 87 1.67 -8.84 -21.98
CA MET A 87 1.84 -10.29 -22.13
C MET A 87 1.96 -11.01 -20.78
N VAL A 88 2.43 -10.31 -19.75
CA VAL A 88 2.54 -10.83 -18.39
C VAL A 88 1.18 -11.16 -17.82
N GLN A 89 0.20 -10.27 -18.00
CA GLN A 89 -1.16 -10.46 -17.49
C GLN A 89 -1.90 -11.59 -18.21
N MET A 90 -1.60 -11.82 -19.49
CA MET A 90 -2.20 -12.91 -20.28
C MET A 90 -1.74 -14.29 -19.81
N ASN A 91 -0.52 -14.41 -19.30
CA ASN A 91 0.06 -15.67 -18.85
C ASN A 91 -0.31 -16.01 -17.39
N VAL A 92 -0.60 -15.02 -16.53
CA VAL A 92 -0.80 -15.29 -15.09
C VAL A 92 -2.22 -15.79 -14.76
N GLY A 93 -3.17 -15.75 -15.70
CA GLY A 93 -4.56 -16.09 -15.40
C GLY A 93 -5.22 -15.09 -14.42
N ARG A 94 -6.54 -15.18 -14.24
CA ARG A 94 -7.28 -14.27 -13.32
C ARG A 94 -7.26 -14.74 -11.86
N GLU A 95 -6.84 -15.97 -11.60
CA GLU A 95 -6.79 -16.55 -10.26
C GLU A 95 -5.42 -17.19 -10.05
N ASP A 96 -4.85 -16.91 -8.88
CA ASP A 96 -3.64 -17.45 -8.27
C ASP A 96 -2.26 -16.90 -8.67
N THR A 97 -1.73 -16.12 -7.72
CA THR A 97 -0.34 -15.71 -7.58
C THR A 97 0.59 -16.90 -7.45
N TYR A 98 1.29 -17.21 -8.53
CA TYR A 98 2.74 -17.45 -8.58
C TYR A 98 3.09 -17.36 -10.06
N LEU A 99 4.24 -16.77 -10.41
CA LEU A 99 4.80 -16.89 -11.75
C LEU A 99 4.88 -18.39 -12.06
N SER A 100 3.89 -18.94 -12.77
CA SER A 100 3.83 -20.36 -13.02
C SER A 100 5.08 -20.68 -13.84
N LEU A 101 5.97 -21.49 -13.26
CA LEU A 101 7.27 -21.91 -13.80
C LEU A 101 7.21 -22.48 -15.24
N GLY A 102 6.01 -22.68 -15.80
CA GLY A 102 5.80 -23.18 -17.16
C GLY A 102 5.55 -22.12 -18.24
N LEU A 103 5.36 -20.83 -17.93
CA LEU A 103 4.95 -19.81 -18.92
C LEU A 103 6.02 -18.76 -19.25
N PHE A 104 7.06 -18.64 -18.43
CA PHE A 104 8.18 -17.73 -18.67
C PHE A 104 9.49 -18.50 -18.65
N SER A 105 10.45 -18.10 -19.49
CA SER A 105 11.83 -18.54 -19.32
C SER A 105 12.35 -18.09 -17.95
N GLU A 106 13.33 -18.81 -17.42
CA GLU A 106 14.00 -18.44 -16.17
C GLU A 106 14.52 -17.00 -16.20
N GLU A 107 15.08 -16.57 -17.33
CA GLU A 107 15.55 -15.19 -17.55
C GLU A 107 14.41 -14.16 -17.43
N ASN A 108 13.25 -14.42 -18.03
CA ASN A 108 12.09 -13.55 -17.93
C ASN A 108 11.55 -13.50 -16.49
N ARG A 109 11.60 -14.62 -15.75
CA ARG A 109 11.21 -14.66 -14.34
C ARG A 109 12.09 -13.74 -13.50
N VAL A 110 13.41 -13.85 -13.65
CA VAL A 110 14.38 -13.04 -12.90
C VAL A 110 14.23 -11.55 -13.22
N GLU A 111 13.97 -11.20 -14.49
CA GLU A 111 13.70 -9.81 -14.88
C GLU A 111 12.44 -9.26 -14.20
N ILE A 112 11.35 -10.03 -14.22
CA ILE A 112 10.07 -9.64 -13.60
C ILE A 112 10.24 -9.45 -12.09
N GLU A 113 10.92 -10.39 -11.42
CA GLU A 113 11.20 -10.31 -9.98
C GLU A 113 12.03 -9.06 -9.64
N ALA A 114 13.07 -8.77 -10.42
CA ALA A 114 13.90 -7.58 -10.23
C ALA A 114 13.11 -6.27 -10.40
N GLU A 115 12.20 -6.20 -11.38
CA GLU A 115 11.32 -5.04 -11.58
C GLU A 115 10.29 -4.88 -10.46
N ILE A 116 9.69 -5.99 -10.00
CA ILE A 116 8.77 -5.98 -8.85
C ILE A 116 9.49 -5.44 -7.60
N ASP A 117 10.72 -5.88 -7.36
CA ASP A 117 11.49 -5.41 -6.21
C ASP A 117 11.86 -3.93 -6.32
N LYS A 118 12.22 -3.44 -7.52
CA LYS A 118 12.43 -1.99 -7.74
C LYS A 118 11.18 -1.17 -7.39
N ILE A 119 10.01 -1.61 -7.86
CA ILE A 119 8.73 -0.95 -7.58
C ILE A 119 8.44 -0.93 -6.08
N LYS A 120 8.54 -2.09 -5.42
CA LYS A 120 8.28 -2.22 -3.97
C LYS A 120 9.26 -1.40 -3.14
N ASN A 121 10.53 -1.38 -3.51
CA ASN A 121 11.56 -0.59 -2.83
C ASN A 121 11.30 0.92 -2.96
N ALA A 122 10.86 1.39 -4.13
CA ALA A 122 10.47 2.79 -4.31
C ALA A 122 9.24 3.14 -3.44
N ALA A 123 8.23 2.27 -3.42
CA ALA A 123 7.06 2.46 -2.57
C ALA A 123 7.39 2.43 -1.07
N LEU A 124 8.27 1.52 -0.64
CA LEU A 124 8.72 1.40 0.75
C LEU A 124 9.42 2.67 1.23
N LYS A 125 10.28 3.28 0.40
CA LYS A 125 10.94 4.55 0.76
C LYS A 125 9.92 5.65 1.10
N ILE A 126 8.87 5.78 0.29
CA ILE A 126 7.79 6.74 0.54
C ILE A 126 7.05 6.38 1.84
N ALA A 127 6.71 5.09 2.04
CA ALA A 127 6.05 4.63 3.25
C ALA A 127 6.89 4.90 4.52
N GLN A 128 8.20 4.66 4.47
CA GLN A 128 9.13 4.95 5.57
C GLN A 128 9.19 6.45 5.88
N GLU A 129 9.22 7.30 4.86
CA GLU A 129 9.17 8.75 5.06
C GLU A 129 7.85 9.22 5.66
N ILE A 130 6.72 8.61 5.29
CA ILE A 130 5.41 8.88 5.92
C ILE A 130 5.46 8.48 7.39
N VAL A 131 5.94 7.27 7.71
CA VAL A 131 6.01 6.76 9.08
C VAL A 131 6.93 7.63 9.95
N ARG A 132 8.13 7.97 9.47
CA ARG A 132 9.05 8.86 10.19
C ARG A 132 8.47 10.25 10.41
N HIS A 133 7.78 10.79 9.40
CA HIS A 133 7.26 12.14 9.49
C HIS A 133 6.06 12.24 10.44
N TYR A 134 5.25 11.19 10.53
CA TYR A 134 4.04 11.15 11.35
C TYR A 134 4.16 10.18 12.54
N GLU A 135 5.36 9.96 13.07
CA GLU A 135 5.59 8.98 14.14
C GLU A 135 4.72 9.28 15.37
N ASP A 136 4.72 10.54 15.81
CA ASP A 136 3.95 11.00 16.97
C ASP A 136 2.45 10.84 16.71
N GLU A 137 1.97 11.25 15.53
CA GLU A 137 0.56 11.13 15.15
C GLU A 137 0.11 9.66 15.02
N ILE A 138 0.97 8.77 14.51
CA ILE A 138 0.70 7.33 14.46
C ILE A 138 0.57 6.77 15.88
N SER A 139 1.47 7.18 16.79
CA SER A 139 1.45 6.77 18.19
C SER A 139 0.18 7.26 18.90
N THR A 140 -0.16 8.54 18.76
CA THR A 140 -1.40 9.12 19.32
C THR A 140 -2.64 8.45 18.74
N PHE A 141 -2.73 8.33 17.41
CA PHE A 141 -3.84 7.65 16.76
C PHE A 141 -4.05 6.24 17.31
N THR A 142 -2.96 5.48 17.45
CA THR A 142 -3.04 4.09 17.90
C THR A 142 -3.39 3.98 19.39
N ASN A 143 -2.64 4.66 20.26
CA ASN A 143 -2.74 4.50 21.70
C ASN A 143 -3.95 5.23 22.29
N ASP A 144 -4.25 6.43 21.79
CA ASP A 144 -5.26 7.29 22.40
C ASP A 144 -6.64 7.13 21.77
N HIS A 145 -6.71 6.64 20.53
CA HIS A 145 -7.96 6.48 19.79
C HIS A 145 -8.25 5.02 19.42
N LEU A 146 -7.40 4.36 18.65
CA LEU A 146 -7.72 3.03 18.11
C LEU A 146 -7.83 1.95 19.18
N ILE A 147 -6.91 1.90 20.16
CA ILE A 147 -6.97 0.90 21.25
C ILE A 147 -8.23 1.07 22.11
N LYS A 148 -8.72 2.30 22.29
CA LYS A 148 -9.90 2.57 23.14
C LYS A 148 -11.22 2.26 22.43
N ASN A 149 -11.27 2.50 21.12
CA ASN A 149 -12.50 2.33 20.35
C ASN A 149 -12.59 0.95 19.67
N GLU A 150 -11.45 0.29 19.46
CA GLU A 150 -11.24 -1.01 18.77
C GLU A 150 -11.66 -1.03 17.30
N ILE A 151 -12.70 -0.29 16.94
CA ILE A 151 -13.20 -0.03 15.60
C ILE A 151 -13.32 1.48 15.43
N MET A 152 -12.77 2.00 14.32
CA MET A 152 -12.95 3.39 13.93
C MET A 152 -13.47 3.45 12.50
N VAL A 153 -14.58 4.17 12.29
CA VAL A 153 -15.14 4.41 10.96
C VAL A 153 -14.54 5.67 10.33
N ARG A 154 -14.76 5.83 9.01
CA ARG A 154 -14.24 6.95 8.22
C ARG A 154 -14.37 8.32 8.90
N SER A 155 -15.55 8.68 9.43
CA SER A 155 -15.73 10.01 10.04
C SER A 155 -14.80 10.24 11.22
N GLU A 156 -14.69 9.25 12.10
CA GLU A 156 -13.85 9.31 13.31
C GLU A 156 -12.37 9.39 12.95
N ILE A 157 -11.93 8.57 11.99
CA ILE A 157 -10.54 8.59 11.51
C ILE A 157 -10.20 9.98 10.94
N ILE A 158 -11.08 10.53 10.12
CA ILE A 158 -10.86 11.83 9.48
C ILE A 158 -10.81 12.95 10.52
N ASP A 159 -11.67 12.92 11.53
CA ASP A 159 -11.72 13.97 12.54
C ASP A 159 -10.49 13.91 13.46
N VAL A 160 -10.05 12.71 13.88
CA VAL A 160 -8.79 12.54 14.62
C VAL A 160 -7.57 13.00 13.78
N MET A 161 -7.51 12.66 12.50
CA MET A 161 -6.44 13.15 11.61
C MET A 161 -6.41 14.68 11.52
N LYS A 162 -7.57 15.35 11.48
CA LYS A 162 -7.63 16.82 11.46
C LYS A 162 -7.20 17.42 12.79
N GLU A 163 -7.60 16.84 13.92
CA GLU A 163 -7.21 17.29 15.25
C GLU A 163 -5.69 17.23 15.44
N MET A 164 -5.05 16.20 14.91
CA MET A 164 -3.59 16.07 14.88
C MET A 164 -2.90 16.94 13.81
N GLY A 165 -3.65 17.69 13.00
CA GLY A 165 -3.09 18.56 11.96
C GLY A 165 -2.56 17.81 10.72
N VAL A 166 -2.91 16.53 10.53
CA VAL A 166 -2.48 15.73 9.38
C VAL A 166 -3.17 16.23 8.12
N LYS A 167 -2.38 16.79 7.20
CA LYS A 167 -2.89 17.30 5.92
C LYS A 167 -2.91 16.20 4.86
N PRO A 168 -4.06 15.90 4.22
CA PRO A 168 -4.11 14.88 3.19
C PRO A 168 -3.33 15.31 1.94
N GLY A 169 -2.82 14.33 1.19
CA GLY A 169 -2.18 14.56 -0.12
C GLY A 169 -0.75 15.08 -0.09
N LYS A 170 -0.12 15.25 1.09
CA LYS A 170 1.26 15.76 1.23
C LYS A 170 2.29 15.02 0.35
N TYR A 171 2.14 13.71 0.20
CA TYR A 171 3.09 12.84 -0.50
C TYR A 171 2.71 12.56 -1.97
N TYR A 172 1.68 13.24 -2.49
CA TYR A 172 1.18 12.99 -3.85
C TYR A 172 2.22 13.29 -4.93
N GLU A 173 2.88 14.45 -4.85
CA GLU A 173 3.91 14.85 -5.82
C GLU A 173 5.12 13.91 -5.79
N GLN A 174 5.51 13.45 -4.60
CA GLN A 174 6.60 12.49 -4.46
C GLN A 174 6.24 11.14 -5.05
N MET A 175 5.02 10.65 -4.82
CA MET A 175 4.49 9.44 -5.44
C MET A 175 4.55 9.55 -6.97
N CYS A 176 4.07 10.67 -7.52
CA CYS A 176 4.09 10.95 -8.96
C CYS A 176 5.52 10.99 -9.52
N LYS A 177 6.45 11.65 -8.81
CA LYS A 177 7.86 11.69 -9.19
C LYS A 177 8.49 10.29 -9.23
N SER A 178 8.29 9.48 -8.18
CA SER A 178 8.82 8.11 -8.13
C SER A 178 8.22 7.22 -9.22
N LEU A 179 6.93 7.37 -9.54
CA LEU A 179 6.31 6.70 -10.69
C LEU A 179 6.99 7.08 -12.02
N GLY A 180 7.25 8.38 -12.23
CA GLY A 180 7.96 8.88 -13.41
C GLY A 180 9.40 8.35 -13.51
N GLU A 181 10.12 8.27 -12.40
CA GLU A 181 11.48 7.69 -12.33
C GLU A 181 11.49 6.18 -12.63
N LEU A 182 10.43 5.47 -12.22
CA LEU A 182 10.18 4.09 -12.60
C LEU A 182 9.69 3.96 -14.06
N GLY A 183 9.49 5.08 -14.77
CA GLY A 183 9.08 5.16 -16.17
C GLY A 183 7.60 4.88 -16.44
N TYR A 184 6.73 5.03 -15.45
CA TYR A 184 5.28 4.85 -15.61
C TYR A 184 4.57 6.19 -15.91
N PRO A 185 3.38 6.16 -16.55
CA PRO A 185 2.58 7.35 -16.76
C PRO A 185 2.15 8.00 -15.44
N VAL A 186 2.26 9.33 -15.39
CA VAL A 186 1.79 10.20 -14.31
C VAL A 186 0.62 11.04 -14.83
#